data_AF-A0AB34ITF5-F1
#
_entry.id   AF-A0AB34ITF5-F1
#
_cell.length_a   1.000
_cell.length_b   1.000
_cell.length_c   1.000
_cell.angle_alpha   90.00
_cell.angle_beta   90.00
_cell.angle_gamma   90.00
#
_symmetry.space_group_name_H-M   'P 1'
#
loop_
_entity.id
_entity.type
_entity.pdbx_description
1 polymer ?
#
loop_
_entity_poly.entity_id
_entity_poly.type
_entity_poly.pdbx_seq_one_letter_code
_entity_poly.pdbx_strand_id
1 'polypeptide(L)'
;MAVSSLSLLLQYLVGDRSDWCASLACDGGAPQQCERRASAAWAARRVVCGGLLPAFQLRLADESGGAVGLPPQRSLEPAWAQRHCVAGRALCFELSAPAEAEPQRACTTLLRSGAASPPFYLTPPPPLPLASPRLASPRPHPTPLPLREQQLELDGGALLRFLVAAPAAPSPSPPPLSPPPPPLSPPPPPLPPLSPPSPSSPPLRRVAALNARFARHPGFAAWRPTGELADAGVLLHAFDGWEDHARPWRAAGDQSAFLVYQANGFAGGTIPVFHQTGGGVIFRPGVTRLKCAKGGDSGGHCTRWCTAAGGVGDVASYQYPGDGCGGSWRPEDIGFFLQRQCAWQRFFRRLEYNEFIVDGDAWTSSLPDTIEAFFQIRDGGADAHRAFLKAFRLSEEEVPLVEMDIRNWDAPFRPL
;
A
#
# COMPACT_ATOMS: atom_id res chain seq x y z
N MET A 1 21.33 -14.96 -13.24
CA MET A 1 20.99 -15.40 -11.87
C MET A 1 19.51 -15.15 -11.67
N ALA A 2 18.70 -16.18 -11.45
CA ALA A 2 17.29 -16.00 -11.14
C ALA A 2 17.16 -15.71 -9.64
N VAL A 3 16.65 -14.53 -9.29
CA VAL A 3 16.30 -14.21 -7.90
C VAL A 3 14.93 -14.82 -7.64
N SER A 4 14.89 -16.00 -7.02
CA SER A 4 13.64 -16.58 -6.54
C SER A 4 13.16 -15.75 -5.35
N SER A 5 12.08 -15.00 -5.52
CA SER A 5 11.47 -14.23 -4.43
C SER A 5 10.75 -15.21 -3.49
N LEU A 6 11.21 -15.29 -2.24
CA LEU A 6 10.57 -16.09 -1.20
C LEU A 6 9.52 -15.23 -0.49
N SER A 7 8.23 -15.52 -0.68
CA SER A 7 7.16 -14.85 0.06
C SER A 7 6.89 -15.61 1.36
N LEU A 8 7.18 -14.97 2.50
CA LEU A 8 6.79 -15.47 3.83
C LEU A 8 5.34 -15.07 4.12
N LEU A 9 4.47 -16.06 4.33
CA LEU A 9 3.13 -15.86 4.87
C LEU A 9 3.19 -16.04 6.38
N LEU A 10 2.96 -14.97 7.15
CA LEU A 10 2.70 -15.09 8.58
C LEU A 10 1.20 -15.27 8.81
N GLN A 11 0.84 -16.22 9.67
CA GLN A 11 -0.52 -16.47 10.12
C GLN A 11 -0.61 -16.22 11.63
N TYR A 12 -1.65 -15.49 12.04
CA TYR A 12 -1.93 -15.20 13.44
C TYR A 12 -3.33 -15.69 13.80
N LEU A 13 -3.47 -16.27 15.00
CA LEU A 13 -4.76 -16.59 15.57
C LEU A 13 -5.33 -15.34 16.26
N VAL A 14 -6.57 -15.00 15.94
CA VAL A 14 -7.30 -13.87 16.53
C VAL A 14 -8.65 -14.34 17.04
N GLY A 15 -9.21 -13.58 17.98
CA GLY A 15 -10.57 -13.76 18.44
C GLY A 15 -11.61 -13.25 17.44
N ASP A 16 -12.83 -13.70 17.65
CA ASP A 16 -14.06 -13.17 17.07
C ASP A 16 -14.39 -11.79 17.67
N ARG A 17 -15.11 -10.92 16.93
CA ARG A 17 -15.59 -9.63 17.46
C ARG A 17 -16.86 -9.74 18.29
N SER A 18 -17.11 -10.89 18.91
CA SER A 18 -18.36 -11.25 19.58
C SER A 18 -19.57 -11.21 18.64
N ASP A 19 -19.35 -11.54 17.37
CA ASP A 19 -20.36 -11.52 16.31
C ASP A 19 -20.56 -12.90 15.66
N TRP A 20 -20.17 -13.97 16.35
CA TRP A 20 -20.39 -15.36 15.97
C TRP A 20 -19.70 -15.75 14.66
N CYS A 21 -18.46 -15.32 14.48
CA CYS A 21 -17.65 -15.47 13.26
C CYS A 21 -18.16 -14.64 12.06
N ALA A 22 -18.93 -13.58 12.28
CA ALA A 22 -19.24 -12.65 11.20
C ALA A 22 -18.01 -11.80 10.86
N SER A 23 -17.14 -11.52 11.85
CA SER A 23 -15.84 -10.88 11.65
C SER A 23 -14.79 -11.34 12.67
N LEU A 24 -13.54 -11.42 12.20
CA LEU A 24 -12.37 -11.68 13.05
C LEU A 24 -11.73 -10.36 13.47
N ALA A 25 -11.13 -10.33 14.66
CA ALA A 25 -10.40 -9.18 15.19
C ALA A 25 -9.00 -9.06 14.55
N CYS A 26 -8.95 -9.03 13.21
CA CYS A 26 -7.76 -8.84 12.39
C CYS A 26 -7.90 -7.52 11.62
N ASP A 27 -7.21 -6.47 12.05
CA ASP A 27 -7.19 -5.18 11.34
C ASP A 27 -5.97 -5.10 10.43
N GLY A 28 -6.17 -4.68 9.19
CA GLY A 28 -5.07 -4.53 8.21
C GLY A 28 -4.54 -5.85 7.63
N GLY A 29 -5.02 -7.00 8.08
CA GLY A 29 -4.75 -8.32 7.49
C GLY A 29 -5.96 -8.89 6.75
N ALA A 30 -5.76 -9.97 6.01
CA ALA A 30 -6.85 -10.74 5.40
C ALA A 30 -7.37 -11.79 6.39
N PRO A 31 -8.60 -11.67 6.92
CA PRO A 31 -9.16 -12.70 7.80
C PRO A 31 -9.29 -14.02 7.03
N GLN A 32 -8.96 -15.12 7.68
CA GLN A 32 -9.11 -16.47 7.15
C GLN A 32 -10.37 -17.15 7.73
N GLN A 33 -10.48 -18.46 7.58
CA GLN A 33 -11.59 -19.24 8.10
C GLN A 33 -11.72 -19.10 9.63
N CYS A 34 -12.93 -18.81 10.13
CA CYS A 34 -13.21 -18.78 11.56
C CYS A 34 -13.52 -20.20 12.06
N GLU A 35 -12.80 -20.65 13.09
CA GLU A 35 -13.14 -21.86 13.82
C GLU A 35 -13.99 -21.50 15.04
N ARG A 36 -15.27 -21.90 15.04
CA ARG A 36 -16.16 -21.71 16.20
C ARG A 36 -15.73 -22.61 17.35
N ARG A 37 -14.82 -22.12 18.18
CA ARG A 37 -14.34 -22.78 19.39
C ARG A 37 -14.39 -21.80 20.55
N ALA A 38 -15.08 -22.18 21.63
CA ALA A 38 -15.02 -21.42 22.86
C ALA A 38 -13.62 -21.60 23.48
N SER A 39 -12.83 -20.53 23.49
CA SER A 39 -11.51 -20.52 24.11
C SER A 39 -11.29 -19.22 24.85
N ALA A 40 -11.21 -19.30 26.18
CA ALA A 40 -10.87 -18.16 27.02
C ALA A 40 -9.49 -17.58 26.68
N ALA A 41 -8.59 -18.39 26.10
CA ALA A 41 -7.27 -17.93 25.69
C ALA A 41 -7.31 -16.99 24.48
N TRP A 42 -8.29 -17.15 23.58
CA TRP A 42 -8.39 -16.39 22.32
C TRP A 42 -9.56 -15.40 22.29
N ALA A 43 -10.51 -15.52 23.22
CA ALA A 43 -11.58 -14.56 23.39
C ALA A 43 -11.02 -13.13 23.52
N ALA A 44 -11.55 -12.21 22.73
CA ALA A 44 -11.14 -10.80 22.67
C ALA A 44 -9.68 -10.54 22.25
N ARG A 45 -8.94 -11.53 21.74
CA ARG A 45 -7.62 -11.28 21.15
C ARG A 45 -7.75 -10.62 19.79
N ARG A 46 -6.95 -9.60 19.54
CA ARG A 46 -6.96 -8.79 18.32
C ARG A 46 -5.54 -8.65 17.79
N VAL A 47 -5.38 -8.70 16.48
CA VAL A 47 -4.14 -8.32 15.78
C VAL A 47 -4.41 -7.10 14.93
N VAL A 48 -3.47 -6.16 14.97
CA VAL A 48 -3.41 -5.04 14.02
C VAL A 48 -2.15 -5.26 13.19
N CYS A 49 -2.33 -5.63 11.93
CA CYS A 49 -1.27 -5.70 10.95
C CYS A 49 -0.95 -4.26 10.52
N GLY A 50 0.17 -3.72 10.99
CA GLY A 50 0.78 -2.55 10.35
C GLY A 50 1.22 -2.95 8.94
N GLY A 51 0.91 -2.10 7.94
CA GLY A 51 1.36 -2.30 6.56
C GLY A 51 2.86 -2.62 6.50
N LEU A 52 3.25 -3.37 5.46
CA LEU A 52 4.60 -3.92 5.20
C LEU A 52 5.66 -3.40 6.16
N LEU A 53 6.05 -4.23 7.13
CA LEU A 53 7.24 -3.97 7.95
C LEU A 53 8.38 -3.54 7.00
N PRO A 54 9.21 -2.54 7.37
CA PRO A 54 10.41 -2.24 6.59
C PRO A 54 11.17 -3.55 6.39
N ALA A 55 11.55 -3.84 5.14
CA ALA A 55 12.10 -5.12 4.72
C ALA A 55 13.16 -5.60 5.72
N PHE A 56 12.81 -6.59 6.54
CA PHE A 56 13.79 -7.23 7.41
C PHE A 56 14.68 -8.11 6.55
N GLN A 57 15.99 -8.03 6.74
CA GLN A 57 16.93 -8.94 6.08
C GLN A 57 16.99 -10.23 6.91
N LEU A 58 16.41 -11.31 6.39
CA LEU A 58 16.65 -12.64 6.95
C LEU A 58 18.02 -13.12 6.45
N ARG A 59 19.00 -13.26 7.35
CA ARG A 59 20.29 -13.86 7.02
C ARG A 59 20.35 -15.28 7.58
N LEU A 60 20.73 -16.22 6.73
CA LEU A 60 21.17 -17.55 7.14
C LEU A 60 22.61 -17.42 7.61
N ALA A 61 22.87 -17.81 8.86
CA ALA A 61 24.22 -17.89 9.40
C ALA A 61 24.54 -19.35 9.73
N ASP A 62 25.73 -19.80 9.35
CA ASP A 62 26.30 -21.02 9.92
C ASP A 62 26.88 -20.74 11.32
N GLU A 63 27.25 -21.80 12.05
CA GLU A 63 27.80 -21.66 13.41
C GLU A 63 29.13 -20.88 13.47
N SER A 64 29.78 -20.61 12.33
CA SER A 64 31.05 -19.88 12.25
C SER A 64 30.89 -18.37 12.10
N GLY A 65 29.66 -17.87 11.88
CA GLY A 65 29.37 -16.43 11.80
C GLY A 65 29.84 -15.74 10.50
N GLY A 66 30.26 -16.50 9.49
CA GLY A 66 30.67 -15.96 8.20
C GLY A 66 29.48 -15.70 7.27
N ALA A 67 29.16 -14.44 7.01
CA ALA A 67 28.23 -14.08 5.92
C ALA A 67 28.85 -14.50 4.57
N VAL A 68 28.17 -15.38 3.83
CA VAL A 68 28.64 -15.86 2.53
C VAL A 68 28.47 -14.76 1.47
N GLY A 69 29.57 -14.09 1.11
CA GLY A 69 29.80 -13.57 -0.24
C GLY A 69 29.15 -12.25 -0.67
N LEU A 70 29.36 -11.14 0.07
CA LEU A 70 29.19 -9.78 -0.47
C LEU A 70 30.38 -8.88 -0.12
N PRO A 71 30.80 -7.95 -1.00
CA PRO A 71 31.91 -7.03 -0.75
C PRO A 71 31.59 -6.03 0.38
N PRO A 72 32.60 -5.50 1.08
CA PRO A 72 32.40 -4.68 2.27
C PRO A 72 31.84 -3.31 1.88
N GLN A 73 30.55 -3.07 2.12
CA GLN A 73 30.04 -1.73 2.35
C GLN A 73 30.14 -1.41 3.85
N ARG A 74 30.46 -0.15 4.17
CA ARG A 74 30.45 0.40 5.54
C ARG A 74 29.15 0.00 6.24
N SER A 75 29.23 -0.88 7.22
CA SER A 75 28.10 -1.29 8.04
C SER A 75 27.78 -0.19 9.05
N LEU A 76 26.57 0.35 8.97
CA LEU A 76 25.90 0.90 10.13
C LEU A 76 25.49 -0.31 10.98
N GLU A 77 25.99 -0.40 12.21
CA GLU A 77 25.58 -1.43 13.18
C GLU A 77 24.05 -1.37 13.35
N PRO A 78 23.32 -2.50 13.23
CA PRO A 78 21.87 -2.50 13.40
C PRO A 78 21.50 -2.16 14.85
N ALA A 79 20.38 -1.43 15.02
CA ALA A 79 19.93 -0.95 16.33
C ALA A 79 19.61 -2.09 17.31
N TRP A 80 19.32 -3.30 16.81
CA TRP A 80 19.25 -4.56 17.55
C TRP A 80 19.29 -5.76 16.60
N ALA A 81 19.78 -6.91 17.07
CA ALA A 81 19.73 -8.19 16.35
C ALA A 81 19.32 -9.33 17.31
N GLN A 82 18.42 -10.21 16.87
CA GLN A 82 18.06 -11.43 17.61
C GLN A 82 18.44 -12.67 16.80
N ARG A 83 19.15 -13.60 17.44
CA ARG A 83 19.57 -14.88 16.86
C ARG A 83 18.72 -16.00 17.43
N HIS A 84 18.12 -16.78 16.53
CA HIS A 84 17.36 -17.98 16.88
C HIS A 84 18.00 -19.21 16.23
N CYS A 85 18.39 -20.18 17.05
CA CYS A 85 18.98 -21.44 16.60
C CYS A 85 18.00 -22.59 16.84
N VAL A 86 17.89 -23.50 15.88
CA VAL A 86 17.05 -24.70 16.02
C VAL A 86 17.81 -25.76 16.80
N ALA A 87 17.33 -26.14 17.98
CA ALA A 87 17.98 -27.15 18.82
C ALA A 87 18.18 -28.47 18.05
N GLY A 88 19.41 -28.98 18.05
CA GLY A 88 19.79 -30.22 17.36
C GLY A 88 20.04 -30.11 15.85
N ARG A 89 20.07 -28.88 15.29
CA ARG A 89 20.50 -28.64 13.90
C ARG A 89 21.42 -27.42 13.81
N ALA A 90 22.39 -27.47 12.90
CA ALA A 90 23.35 -26.39 12.63
C ALA A 90 22.72 -25.27 11.78
N LEU A 91 21.54 -24.77 12.17
CA LEU A 91 20.84 -23.73 11.43
C LEU A 91 20.35 -22.65 12.41
N CYS A 92 20.93 -21.46 12.26
CA CYS A 92 20.54 -20.27 13.00
C CYS A 92 20.07 -19.19 12.02
N PHE A 93 19.09 -18.42 12.44
CA PHE A 93 18.61 -17.24 11.71
C PHE A 93 18.87 -16.01 12.54
N GLU A 94 19.24 -14.93 11.86
CA GLU A 94 19.46 -13.63 12.48
C GLU A 94 18.48 -12.62 11.89
N LEU A 95 17.69 -12.00 12.76
CA LEU A 95 16.77 -10.91 12.43
C LEU A 95 17.42 -9.60 12.86
N SER A 96 17.54 -8.65 11.91
CA SER A 96 18.03 -7.31 12.19
C SER A 96 17.17 -6.25 11.49
N ALA A 97 17.04 -5.09 12.13
CA ALA A 97 16.40 -3.90 11.55
C ALA A 97 17.48 -2.89 11.11
N PRO A 98 17.29 -2.17 9.99
CA PRO A 98 18.22 -1.12 9.57
C PRO A 98 18.25 0.04 10.59
N ALA A 99 19.42 0.68 10.75
CA ALA A 99 19.68 1.71 11.75
C ALA A 99 18.81 2.99 11.63
N GLU A 100 18.14 3.20 10.49
CA GLU A 100 17.25 4.36 10.24
C GLU A 100 15.78 4.07 10.58
N ALA A 101 15.45 2.87 11.05
CA ALA A 101 14.12 2.58 11.56
C ALA A 101 13.99 3.14 12.99
N GLU A 102 13.34 4.30 13.15
CA GLU A 102 12.73 4.70 14.42
C GLU A 102 11.87 3.54 14.95
N PRO A 103 11.77 3.31 16.28
CA PRO A 103 11.09 2.15 16.82
C PRO A 103 9.57 2.30 16.68
N GLN A 104 9.04 2.10 15.47
CA GLN A 104 7.64 1.78 15.27
C GLN A 104 7.43 0.31 15.61
N ARG A 105 6.53 0.09 16.56
CA ARG A 105 6.26 -1.18 17.21
C ARG A 105 5.97 -2.28 16.18
N ALA A 106 6.83 -3.30 16.15
CA ALA A 106 6.53 -4.58 15.52
C ALA A 106 5.26 -5.19 16.15
N CYS A 107 4.55 -6.04 15.39
CA CYS A 107 3.32 -6.75 15.79
C CYS A 107 3.34 -7.11 17.28
N THR A 108 2.64 -6.33 18.11
CA THR A 108 2.65 -6.52 19.55
C THR A 108 1.35 -7.21 19.96
N THR A 109 1.46 -8.43 20.48
CA THR A 109 0.37 -9.05 21.23
C THR A 109 0.21 -8.25 22.53
N LEU A 110 -0.87 -7.49 22.67
CA LEU A 110 -1.14 -6.73 23.89
C LEU A 110 -1.60 -7.69 25.00
N LEU A 111 -0.65 -8.15 25.82
CA LEU A 111 -0.89 -8.86 27.07
C LEU A 111 -0.65 -7.89 28.24
N ARG A 112 -1.63 -7.73 29.14
CA ARG A 112 -1.45 -7.01 30.41
C ARG A 112 -1.00 -8.01 31.48
N SER A 113 0.25 -7.91 31.93
CA SER A 113 0.68 -8.34 33.27
C SER A 113 2.00 -7.65 33.66
N GLY A 114 2.19 -7.33 34.94
CA GLY A 114 3.33 -6.54 35.44
C GLY A 114 4.29 -7.32 36.36
N ALA A 115 5.58 -6.99 36.29
CA ALA A 115 6.61 -6.98 37.35
C ALA A 115 8.01 -6.79 36.72
N ALA A 116 8.98 -6.26 37.48
CA ALA A 116 10.25 -5.69 36.98
C ALA A 116 11.54 -6.35 37.54
N SER A 117 12.69 -6.05 36.87
CA SER A 117 14.13 -6.02 37.29
C SER A 117 15.08 -7.09 36.69
N PRO A 118 16.43 -6.96 36.73
CA PRO A 118 17.32 -6.00 36.03
C PRO A 118 18.53 -6.72 35.31
N PRO A 119 19.55 -6.02 34.71
CA PRO A 119 20.46 -6.59 33.70
C PRO A 119 21.88 -6.95 34.19
N PHE A 120 22.59 -7.78 33.39
CA PHE A 120 24.04 -8.04 33.50
C PHE A 120 24.79 -7.58 32.24
N TYR A 121 25.96 -6.97 32.44
CA TYR A 121 27.00 -6.69 31.43
C TYR A 121 28.18 -7.65 31.60
N LEU A 122 28.95 -7.93 30.54
CA LEU A 122 30.43 -7.87 30.51
C LEU A 122 31.05 -8.29 29.14
N THR A 123 31.84 -7.34 28.59
CA THR A 123 33.09 -7.31 27.78
C THR A 123 33.62 -8.47 26.90
N PRO A 124 34.31 -8.16 25.77
CA PRO A 124 34.86 -9.13 24.79
C PRO A 124 36.39 -9.40 24.89
N PRO A 125 36.92 -10.48 24.27
CA PRO A 125 38.37 -10.68 24.03
C PRO A 125 38.79 -10.61 22.53
N PRO A 126 40.12 -10.65 22.23
CA PRO A 126 40.80 -9.89 21.15
C PRO A 126 41.07 -10.68 19.83
N PRO A 127 41.60 -10.03 18.76
CA PRO A 127 41.70 -10.64 17.43
C PRO A 127 43.08 -11.25 17.10
N LEU A 128 43.10 -12.22 16.18
CA LEU A 128 44.30 -12.86 15.60
C LEU A 128 44.02 -13.36 14.15
N PRO A 129 45.04 -13.68 13.32
CA PRO A 129 45.30 -12.97 12.06
C PRO A 129 44.89 -13.69 10.76
N LEU A 130 44.91 -12.88 9.69
CA LEU A 130 44.54 -13.17 8.30
C LEU A 130 45.37 -14.27 7.60
N ALA A 131 44.69 -15.11 6.81
CA ALA A 131 45.28 -15.92 5.76
C ALA A 131 44.48 -15.79 4.44
N SER A 132 45.19 -15.68 3.32
CA SER A 132 44.65 -15.43 1.96
C SER A 132 44.10 -16.69 1.27
N PRO A 133 43.07 -16.58 0.40
CA PRO A 133 42.47 -17.73 -0.28
C PRO A 133 43.01 -17.97 -1.71
N ARG A 134 42.93 -19.24 -2.17
CA ARG A 134 43.14 -19.68 -3.57
C ARG A 134 41.80 -19.89 -4.27
N LEU A 135 41.72 -19.50 -5.55
CA LEU A 135 40.55 -19.64 -6.43
C LEU A 135 40.34 -21.10 -6.91
N ALA A 136 39.08 -21.52 -7.02
CA ALA A 136 38.66 -22.73 -7.72
C ALA A 136 37.44 -22.47 -8.64
N SER A 137 37.43 -23.14 -9.80
CA SER A 137 36.52 -22.96 -10.94
C SER A 137 35.11 -23.59 -10.77
N PRO A 138 34.12 -23.22 -11.60
CA PRO A 138 32.71 -23.56 -11.39
C PRO A 138 32.35 -24.99 -11.85
N ARG A 139 31.38 -25.61 -11.14
CA ARG A 139 30.72 -26.88 -11.49
C ARG A 139 29.27 -26.66 -11.96
N PRO A 140 28.71 -27.58 -12.76
CA PRO A 140 27.40 -27.43 -13.39
C PRO A 140 26.21 -27.66 -12.42
N HIS A 141 25.04 -27.18 -12.85
CA HIS A 141 23.80 -27.06 -12.08
C HIS A 141 23.17 -28.39 -11.63
N PRO A 142 22.68 -28.51 -10.38
CA PRO A 142 21.96 -29.68 -9.90
C PRO A 142 20.45 -29.61 -10.14
N THR A 143 19.86 -30.78 -10.37
CA THR A 143 18.41 -31.04 -10.49
C THR A 143 17.66 -30.72 -9.19
N PRO A 144 16.42 -30.19 -9.22
CA PRO A 144 15.71 -29.81 -8.00
C PRO A 144 15.34 -31.02 -7.12
N LEU A 145 15.59 -30.91 -5.82
CA LEU A 145 15.24 -31.92 -4.83
C LEU A 145 13.77 -31.76 -4.36
N PRO A 146 13.10 -32.86 -3.98
CA PRO A 146 11.77 -32.79 -3.39
C PRO A 146 11.79 -32.06 -2.05
N LEU A 147 10.84 -31.14 -1.86
CA LEU A 147 10.68 -30.32 -0.66
C LEU A 147 9.63 -30.95 0.28
N ARG A 148 9.89 -30.90 1.59
CA ARG A 148 8.98 -31.32 2.66
C ARG A 148 8.67 -30.13 3.56
N GLU A 149 7.39 -29.91 3.84
CA GLU A 149 6.93 -28.86 4.76
C GLU A 149 7.26 -29.23 6.21
N GLN A 150 7.86 -28.30 6.95
CA GLN A 150 8.07 -28.36 8.39
C GLN A 150 7.42 -27.16 9.07
N GLN A 151 6.97 -27.37 10.30
CA GLN A 151 6.32 -26.37 11.15
C GLN A 151 7.13 -26.17 12.42
N LEU A 152 7.34 -24.92 12.81
CA LEU A 152 7.95 -24.54 14.08
C LEU A 152 7.00 -23.62 14.83
N GLU A 153 6.65 -23.98 16.05
CA GLU A 153 5.84 -23.16 16.94
C GLU A 153 6.75 -22.25 17.76
N LEU A 154 6.47 -20.95 17.74
CA LEU A 154 7.21 -19.91 18.47
C LEU A 154 6.48 -19.56 19.77
N ASP A 155 7.23 -19.04 20.75
CA ASP A 155 6.67 -18.53 21.98
C ASP A 155 5.58 -17.48 21.69
N GLY A 156 4.37 -17.71 22.20
CA GLY A 156 3.18 -16.90 21.93
C GLY A 156 2.20 -17.48 20.90
N GLY A 157 2.45 -18.69 20.38
CA GLY A 157 1.52 -19.45 19.54
C GLY A 157 1.56 -19.09 18.05
N ALA A 158 2.64 -18.44 17.58
CA ALA A 158 2.87 -18.20 16.17
C ALA A 158 3.49 -19.45 15.51
N LEU A 159 3.01 -19.82 14.32
CA LEU A 159 3.51 -20.98 13.57
C LEU A 159 4.29 -20.52 12.35
N LEU A 160 5.58 -20.85 12.30
CA LEU A 160 6.45 -20.63 11.15
C LEU A 160 6.49 -21.91 10.30
N ARG A 161 6.14 -21.82 9.01
CA ARG A 161 6.23 -22.95 8.08
C ARG A 161 7.33 -22.72 7.06
N PHE A 162 8.16 -23.73 6.83
CA PHE A 162 9.22 -23.67 5.82
C PHE A 162 9.41 -25.01 5.13
N LEU A 163 9.84 -24.96 3.87
CA LEU A 163 10.08 -26.13 3.04
C LEU A 163 11.55 -26.55 3.16
N VAL A 164 11.79 -27.78 3.59
CA VAL A 164 13.14 -28.37 3.73
C VAL A 164 13.31 -29.46 2.68
N ALA A 165 14.43 -29.46 1.95
CA ALA A 165 14.74 -30.55 1.02
C ALA A 165 14.86 -31.89 1.77
N ALA A 166 14.19 -32.93 1.27
CA ALA A 166 14.31 -34.27 1.85
C ALA A 166 15.71 -34.86 1.57
N PRO A 167 16.28 -35.67 2.48
CA PRO A 167 17.52 -36.39 2.22
C PRO A 167 17.35 -37.30 0.99
N ALA A 168 18.32 -37.24 0.07
CA ALA A 168 18.29 -38.03 -1.15
C ALA A 168 18.24 -39.53 -0.84
N ALA A 169 17.26 -40.24 -1.42
CA ALA A 169 17.23 -41.69 -1.37
C ALA A 169 18.49 -42.27 -2.04
N PRO A 170 18.98 -43.45 -1.62
CA PRO A 170 20.08 -44.12 -2.29
C PRO A 170 19.70 -44.38 -3.76
N SER A 171 20.58 -43.94 -4.66
CA SER A 171 20.34 -43.99 -6.11
C SER A 171 20.17 -45.45 -6.57
N PRO A 172 19.08 -45.81 -7.28
CA PRO A 172 18.97 -47.12 -7.91
C PRO A 172 20.03 -47.27 -9.01
N SER A 173 20.49 -48.51 -9.22
CA SER A 173 21.43 -48.87 -10.26
C SER A 173 20.96 -48.40 -11.64
N PRO A 174 21.86 -47.89 -12.51
CA PRO A 174 21.48 -47.34 -13.80
C PRO A 174 20.84 -48.44 -14.68
N PRO A 175 19.70 -48.15 -15.33
CA PRO A 175 19.12 -49.05 -16.32
C PRO A 175 20.04 -49.18 -17.55
N PRO A 176 19.94 -50.29 -18.30
CA PRO A 176 20.69 -50.49 -19.54
C PRO A 176 20.42 -49.37 -20.54
N LEU A 177 21.49 -48.93 -21.22
CA LEU A 177 21.50 -47.83 -22.17
C LEU A 177 20.45 -48.06 -23.28
N SER A 178 19.54 -47.10 -23.43
CA SER A 178 18.60 -47.07 -24.55
C SER A 178 19.32 -46.80 -25.88
N PRO A 179 18.83 -47.33 -27.01
CA PRO A 179 19.41 -47.05 -28.32
C PRO A 179 19.36 -45.55 -28.64
N PRO A 180 20.32 -45.04 -29.44
CA PRO A 180 20.40 -43.63 -29.77
C PRO A 180 19.13 -43.15 -30.48
N PRO A 181 18.58 -41.97 -30.10
CA PRO A 181 17.43 -41.41 -30.79
C PRO A 181 17.78 -41.06 -32.25
N PRO A 182 16.79 -41.09 -33.16
CA PRO A 182 16.99 -40.64 -34.52
C PRO A 182 17.43 -39.16 -34.53
N PRO A 183 18.20 -38.74 -35.55
CA PRO A 183 18.68 -37.37 -35.66
C PRO A 183 17.50 -36.39 -35.63
N LEU A 184 17.55 -35.44 -34.70
CA LEU A 184 16.56 -34.37 -34.56
C LEU A 184 16.57 -33.50 -35.82
N SER A 185 15.38 -33.17 -36.33
CA SER A 185 15.21 -32.17 -37.37
C SER A 185 15.87 -30.84 -36.95
N PRO A 186 16.49 -30.11 -37.88
CA PRO A 186 17.10 -28.82 -37.57
C PRO A 186 16.05 -27.88 -36.96
N PRO A 187 16.39 -27.14 -35.89
CA PRO A 187 15.47 -26.21 -35.27
C PRO A 187 15.03 -25.15 -36.28
N PRO A 188 13.76 -24.70 -36.23
CA PRO A 188 13.31 -23.61 -37.08
C PRO A 188 14.18 -22.38 -36.83
N PRO A 189 14.40 -21.54 -37.85
CA PRO A 189 15.16 -20.30 -37.70
C PRO A 189 14.53 -19.46 -36.57
N PRO A 190 15.35 -18.77 -35.76
CA PRO A 190 14.85 -17.92 -34.69
C PRO A 190 13.92 -16.86 -35.28
N LEU A 191 12.71 -16.75 -34.71
CA LEU A 191 11.80 -15.68 -35.07
C LEU A 191 12.51 -14.33 -34.89
N PRO A 192 12.28 -13.36 -35.79
CA PRO A 192 12.82 -12.02 -35.60
C PRO A 192 12.35 -11.47 -34.25
N PRO A 193 13.21 -10.73 -33.52
CA PRO A 193 12.83 -10.14 -32.24
C PRO A 193 11.60 -9.26 -32.45
N LEU A 194 10.57 -9.49 -31.64
CA LEU A 194 9.36 -8.67 -31.64
C LEU A 194 9.77 -7.20 -31.42
N SER A 195 9.29 -6.31 -32.29
CA SER A 195 9.47 -4.88 -32.11
C SER A 195 8.96 -4.48 -30.72
N PRO A 196 9.70 -3.64 -29.97
CA PRO A 196 9.22 -3.15 -28.69
C PRO A 196 7.84 -2.50 -28.88
N PRO A 197 6.90 -2.71 -27.94
CA PRO A 197 5.58 -2.10 -28.03
C PRO A 197 5.74 -0.58 -28.16
N SER A 198 5.02 0.02 -29.11
CA SER A 198 5.04 1.47 -29.28
C SER A 198 4.64 2.13 -27.96
N PRO A 199 5.37 3.18 -27.52
CA PRO A 199 5.00 3.90 -26.31
C PRO A 199 3.54 4.35 -26.44
N SER A 200 2.71 3.99 -25.45
CA SER A 200 1.34 4.48 -25.36
C SER A 200 1.33 6.02 -25.47
N SER A 201 0.36 6.57 -26.19
CA SER A 201 0.24 8.02 -26.36
C SER A 201 0.17 8.74 -25.00
N PRO A 202 0.73 9.96 -24.86
CA PRO A 202 0.73 10.69 -23.60
C PRO A 202 -0.63 10.82 -22.91
N PRO A 203 -1.75 11.09 -23.63
CA PRO A 203 -3.09 11.15 -23.01
C PRO A 203 -3.49 9.83 -22.34
N LEU A 204 -3.20 8.69 -22.98
CA LEU A 204 -3.50 7.37 -22.40
C LEU A 204 -2.71 7.11 -21.12
N ARG A 205 -1.48 7.61 -21.02
CA ARG A 205 -0.67 7.50 -19.80
C ARG A 205 -1.26 8.32 -18.65
N ARG A 206 -1.76 9.53 -18.92
CA ARG A 206 -2.43 10.37 -17.92
C ARG A 206 -3.71 9.72 -17.41
N VAL A 207 -4.57 9.25 -18.32
CA VAL A 207 -5.81 8.54 -17.95
C VAL A 207 -5.50 7.26 -17.14
N ALA A 208 -4.51 6.48 -17.56
CA ALA A 208 -4.07 5.31 -16.80
C ALA A 208 -3.57 5.69 -15.40
N ALA A 209 -2.85 6.81 -15.24
CA ALA A 209 -2.42 7.32 -13.95
C ALA A 209 -3.60 7.78 -13.07
N LEU A 210 -4.61 8.43 -13.65
CA LEU A 210 -5.84 8.80 -12.94
C LEU A 210 -6.56 7.56 -12.39
N ASN A 211 -6.80 6.56 -13.24
CA ASN A 211 -7.44 5.31 -12.82
C ASN A 211 -6.60 4.52 -11.80
N ALA A 212 -5.27 4.53 -11.95
CA ALA A 212 -4.36 3.90 -10.99
C ALA A 212 -4.40 4.61 -9.61
N ARG A 213 -4.60 5.93 -9.56
CA ARG A 213 -4.83 6.66 -8.30
C ARG A 213 -6.21 6.39 -7.73
N PHE A 214 -7.24 6.35 -8.56
CA PHE A 214 -8.58 6.02 -8.14
C PHE A 214 -8.67 4.64 -7.48
N ALA A 215 -7.94 3.65 -7.99
CA ALA A 215 -7.87 2.30 -7.43
C ALA A 215 -7.15 2.19 -6.07
N ARG A 216 -6.54 3.27 -5.58
CA ARG A 216 -5.85 3.25 -4.28
C ARG A 216 -6.84 3.21 -3.13
N HIS A 217 -6.48 2.50 -2.07
CA HIS A 217 -7.30 2.38 -0.87
C HIS A 217 -6.73 3.27 0.26
N PRO A 218 -7.43 4.35 0.66
CA PRO A 218 -6.90 5.29 1.66
C PRO A 218 -6.75 4.68 3.06
N GLY A 219 -7.43 3.56 3.35
CA GLY A 219 -7.39 2.90 4.65
C GLY A 219 -6.19 2.00 4.97
N PHE A 220 -5.26 1.74 4.03
CA PHE A 220 -4.19 0.75 4.25
C PHE A 220 -2.76 1.22 3.95
N ALA A 221 -2.59 2.42 3.39
CA ALA A 221 -1.28 3.03 3.23
C ALA A 221 -0.97 3.94 4.42
N ALA A 222 0.28 3.93 4.89
CA ALA A 222 0.76 4.94 5.84
C ALA A 222 0.69 6.31 5.15
N TRP A 223 -0.25 7.14 5.56
CA TRP A 223 -0.36 8.51 5.06
C TRP A 223 0.85 9.31 5.49
N ARG A 224 1.46 10.03 4.55
CA ARG A 224 2.52 10.98 4.91
C ARG A 224 1.91 12.07 5.77
N PRO A 225 2.57 12.47 6.87
CA PRO A 225 2.14 13.61 7.69
C PRO A 225 2.02 14.92 6.90
N THR A 226 2.64 15.00 5.72
CA THR A 226 2.57 16.14 4.80
C THR A 226 1.19 16.35 4.18
N GLY A 227 0.25 15.40 4.35
CA GLY A 227 -1.11 15.51 3.79
C GLY A 227 -1.13 15.46 2.26
N GLU A 228 -0.06 14.93 1.64
CA GLU A 228 0.02 14.80 0.18
C GLU A 228 -1.07 13.85 -0.33
N LEU A 229 -2.06 14.46 -0.99
CA LEU A 229 -3.21 13.83 -1.67
C LEU A 229 -2.91 12.66 -2.60
N ALA A 230 -1.66 12.55 -3.09
CA ALA A 230 -1.29 11.70 -4.22
C ALA A 230 -1.64 10.22 -4.03
N ASP A 231 -1.75 9.77 -2.78
CA ASP A 231 -1.89 8.36 -2.45
C ASP A 231 -3.33 7.92 -2.12
N ALA A 232 -4.29 8.86 -2.10
CA ALA A 232 -5.62 8.62 -1.54
C ALA A 232 -6.71 8.31 -2.58
N GLY A 233 -6.59 8.90 -3.77
CA GLY A 233 -7.65 8.98 -4.77
C GLY A 233 -7.38 10.08 -5.79
N VAL A 234 -8.45 10.60 -6.38
CA VAL A 234 -8.43 11.71 -7.34
C VAL A 234 -9.25 12.85 -6.76
N LEU A 235 -8.66 14.05 -6.64
CA LEU A 235 -9.33 15.24 -6.14
C LEU A 235 -9.89 16.04 -7.31
N LEU A 236 -11.18 16.33 -7.26
CA LEU A 236 -11.91 17.02 -8.31
C LEU A 236 -12.63 18.22 -7.72
N HIS A 237 -12.77 19.26 -8.52
CA HIS A 237 -13.71 20.33 -8.27
C HIS A 237 -14.60 20.46 -9.50
N ALA A 238 -15.91 20.35 -9.30
CA ALA A 238 -16.91 20.52 -10.35
C ALA A 238 -17.28 22.00 -10.43
N PHE A 239 -17.39 22.53 -11.65
CA PHE A 239 -17.79 23.91 -11.84
C PHE A 239 -19.24 24.10 -11.39
N ASP A 240 -19.44 24.94 -10.39
CA ASP A 240 -20.74 25.18 -9.76
C ASP A 240 -21.12 26.67 -9.68
N GLY A 241 -20.25 27.55 -10.19
CA GLY A 241 -20.47 28.99 -10.25
C GLY A 241 -19.87 29.76 -9.10
N TRP A 242 -19.16 29.11 -8.16
CA TRP A 242 -18.37 29.78 -7.13
C TRP A 242 -16.95 30.15 -7.58
N GLU A 243 -16.59 29.83 -8.82
CA GLU A 243 -15.31 30.16 -9.42
C GLU A 243 -15.30 31.57 -10.03
N ASP A 244 -14.16 31.99 -10.59
CA ASP A 244 -14.14 33.16 -11.48
C ASP A 244 -14.97 32.87 -12.74
N HIS A 245 -16.16 33.47 -12.85
CA HIS A 245 -17.07 33.25 -13.99
C HIS A 245 -16.45 33.47 -15.37
N ALA A 246 -15.45 34.37 -15.49
CA ALA A 246 -14.78 34.62 -16.77
C ALA A 246 -13.69 33.57 -17.06
N ARG A 247 -13.18 32.92 -16.01
CA ARG A 247 -12.08 31.96 -16.06
C ARG A 247 -12.34 30.85 -15.03
N PRO A 248 -13.29 29.94 -15.27
CA PRO A 248 -13.79 28.99 -14.26
C PRO A 248 -12.70 28.04 -13.71
N TRP A 249 -11.55 27.94 -14.38
CA TRP A 249 -10.38 27.24 -13.85
C TRP A 249 -9.57 28.03 -12.79
N ARG A 250 -10.03 29.22 -12.39
CA ARG A 250 -9.49 30.04 -11.30
C ARG A 250 -10.48 30.09 -10.15
N ALA A 251 -9.95 30.02 -8.95
CA ALA A 251 -10.74 30.20 -7.75
C ALA A 251 -11.14 31.68 -7.54
N ALA A 252 -12.33 31.94 -7.01
CA ALA A 252 -12.77 33.26 -6.53
C ALA A 252 -12.68 33.40 -4.99
N GLY A 253 -11.95 32.50 -4.34
CA GLY A 253 -11.89 32.30 -2.89
C GLY A 253 -11.56 30.84 -2.60
N ASP A 254 -11.69 30.37 -1.36
CA ASP A 254 -11.59 28.93 -1.09
C ASP A 254 -12.68 28.15 -1.83
N GLN A 255 -12.33 26.98 -2.35
CA GLN A 255 -13.20 26.22 -3.24
C GLN A 255 -13.47 24.83 -2.70
N SER A 256 -14.72 24.40 -2.84
CA SER A 256 -15.16 23.05 -2.51
C SER A 256 -14.70 22.08 -3.60
N ALA A 257 -14.00 21.05 -3.17
CA ALA A 257 -13.59 19.91 -3.98
C ALA A 257 -14.13 18.64 -3.33
N PHE A 258 -14.03 17.52 -4.04
CA PHE A 258 -14.35 16.20 -3.54
C PHE A 258 -13.30 15.20 -4.00
N LEU A 259 -13.00 14.24 -3.14
CA LEU A 259 -12.04 13.17 -3.38
C LEU A 259 -12.80 11.88 -3.70
N VAL A 260 -12.52 11.32 -4.88
CA VAL A 260 -13.06 10.04 -5.32
C VAL A 260 -11.99 8.95 -5.30
N TYR A 261 -12.37 7.77 -4.84
CA TYR A 261 -11.51 6.60 -4.75
C TYR A 261 -12.36 5.34 -4.71
N GLN A 262 -11.83 4.24 -5.25
CA GLN A 262 -12.57 2.99 -5.48
C GLN A 262 -13.14 2.41 -4.19
N ALA A 263 -12.39 2.50 -3.09
CA ALA A 263 -12.80 1.95 -1.80
C ALA A 263 -14.04 2.62 -1.18
N ASN A 264 -14.44 3.79 -1.69
CA ASN A 264 -15.66 4.48 -1.24
C ASN A 264 -16.94 3.81 -1.78
N GLY A 265 -16.81 2.96 -2.81
CA GLY A 265 -17.95 2.35 -3.47
C GLY A 265 -18.54 1.15 -2.75
N PHE A 266 -19.79 0.85 -3.10
CA PHE A 266 -20.42 -0.46 -2.90
C PHE A 266 -21.27 -0.82 -4.12
N ALA A 267 -21.61 -2.11 -4.25
CA ALA A 267 -22.30 -2.64 -5.42
C ALA A 267 -23.62 -1.89 -5.71
N GLY A 268 -23.77 -1.42 -6.95
CA GLY A 268 -24.99 -0.77 -7.46
C GLY A 268 -25.10 0.74 -7.23
N GLY A 269 -24.15 1.37 -6.54
CA GLY A 269 -24.12 2.82 -6.37
C GLY A 269 -23.32 3.56 -7.45
N THR A 270 -23.53 4.87 -7.59
CA THR A 270 -22.71 5.75 -8.42
C THR A 270 -21.60 6.40 -7.60
N ILE A 271 -20.45 6.67 -8.22
CA ILE A 271 -19.37 7.43 -7.60
C ILE A 271 -19.96 8.77 -7.08
N PRO A 272 -19.81 9.07 -5.77
CA PRO A 272 -20.39 10.27 -5.21
C PRO A 272 -19.61 11.48 -5.71
N VAL A 273 -20.29 12.29 -6.51
CA VAL A 273 -19.79 13.55 -7.08
C VAL A 273 -20.75 14.67 -6.69
N PHE A 274 -20.24 15.90 -6.62
CA PHE A 274 -21.07 17.06 -6.28
C PHE A 274 -22.19 17.29 -7.32
N HIS A 275 -21.88 17.15 -8.60
CA HIS A 275 -22.83 17.32 -9.70
C HIS A 275 -22.73 16.17 -10.71
N GLN A 276 -23.86 15.57 -11.11
CA GLN A 276 -23.88 14.34 -11.91
C GLN A 276 -23.79 14.55 -13.43
N THR A 277 -23.86 15.78 -13.92
CA THR A 277 -23.84 16.07 -15.37
C THR A 277 -22.77 17.07 -15.77
N GLY A 278 -22.06 17.69 -14.81
CA GLY A 278 -21.15 18.80 -15.06
C GLY A 278 -19.76 18.38 -15.52
N GLY A 279 -18.87 19.37 -15.56
CA GLY A 279 -17.45 19.19 -15.73
C GLY A 279 -16.68 20.05 -14.73
N GLY A 280 -15.35 19.97 -14.77
CA GLY A 280 -14.52 20.63 -13.78
C GLY A 280 -13.05 20.38 -13.98
N VAL A 281 -12.28 20.55 -12.91
CA VAL A 281 -10.82 20.34 -12.89
C VAL A 281 -10.46 19.16 -12.00
N ILE A 282 -9.45 18.41 -12.43
CA ILE A 282 -8.74 17.43 -11.63
C ILE A 282 -7.45 18.08 -11.14
N PHE A 283 -7.29 18.10 -9.82
CA PHE A 283 -6.14 18.71 -9.18
C PHE A 283 -4.88 17.85 -9.26
N ARG A 284 -3.74 18.49 -9.51
CA ARG A 284 -2.43 17.84 -9.51
C ARG A 284 -1.95 17.61 -8.08
N PRO A 285 -1.59 16.38 -7.70
CA PRO A 285 -0.99 16.13 -6.39
C PRO A 285 0.35 16.82 -6.23
N GLY A 286 0.70 17.18 -5.00
CA GLY A 286 1.97 17.84 -4.64
C GLY A 286 2.02 19.34 -4.93
N VAL A 287 1.13 19.85 -5.80
CA VAL A 287 0.98 21.31 -6.05
C VAL A 287 -0.24 21.86 -5.31
N THR A 288 -1.33 21.10 -5.30
CA THR A 288 -2.59 21.52 -4.70
C THR A 288 -2.52 21.53 -3.17
N ARG A 289 -2.92 22.65 -2.55
CA ARG A 289 -2.96 22.81 -1.10
C ARG A 289 -4.38 22.67 -0.56
N LEU A 290 -4.55 21.79 0.42
CA LEU A 290 -5.79 21.63 1.17
C LEU A 290 -5.77 22.48 2.44
N LYS A 291 -6.92 23.07 2.77
CA LYS A 291 -7.15 23.73 4.06
C LYS A 291 -7.81 22.79 5.07
N CYS A 292 -8.78 21.99 4.63
CA CYS A 292 -9.44 20.99 5.48
C CYS A 292 -10.25 19.98 4.66
N ALA A 293 -10.78 18.96 5.35
CA ALA A 293 -11.74 18.01 4.82
C ALA A 293 -12.94 17.84 5.77
N LYS A 294 -14.09 17.40 5.23
CA LYS A 294 -15.34 17.18 5.95
C LYS A 294 -16.15 16.03 5.36
N GLY A 295 -16.91 15.33 6.21
CA GLY A 295 -17.77 14.23 5.78
C GLY A 295 -18.96 14.63 4.91
N GLY A 296 -19.32 15.92 4.86
CA GLY A 296 -20.43 16.44 4.07
C GLY A 296 -20.28 17.93 3.78
N ASP A 297 -21.33 18.53 3.22
CA ASP A 297 -21.35 19.92 2.78
C ASP A 297 -21.08 20.92 3.92
N SER A 298 -20.30 21.94 3.62
CA SER A 298 -20.03 23.06 4.50
C SER A 298 -19.95 24.41 3.83
N GLY A 299 -20.33 24.49 2.56
CA GLY A 299 -20.33 25.73 1.81
C GLY A 299 -18.94 26.35 1.65
N GLY A 300 -17.91 25.53 1.44
CA GLY A 300 -16.60 26.05 1.05
C GLY A 300 -15.69 26.57 2.17
N HIS A 301 -15.96 26.25 3.45
CA HIS A 301 -15.21 26.83 4.57
C HIS A 301 -14.78 25.82 5.63
N CYS A 302 -13.61 26.04 6.22
CA CYS A 302 -13.18 25.28 7.40
C CYS A 302 -13.87 25.82 8.67
N THR A 303 -14.34 24.91 9.53
CA THR A 303 -15.04 25.21 10.78
C THR A 303 -14.20 24.79 11.99
N ARG A 304 -14.83 24.60 13.16
CA ARG A 304 -14.15 24.06 14.35
C ARG A 304 -13.36 22.80 13.99
N TRP A 305 -12.12 22.72 14.47
CA TRP A 305 -11.25 21.58 14.20
C TRP A 305 -11.72 20.34 14.92
N CYS A 306 -11.66 19.22 14.22
CA CYS A 306 -11.75 17.91 14.84
C CYS A 306 -10.60 17.76 15.83
N THR A 307 -10.90 17.26 17.03
CA THR A 307 -9.85 16.66 17.85
C THR A 307 -9.25 15.54 17.02
N ALA A 308 -7.92 15.47 16.93
CA ALA A 308 -7.16 14.42 16.24
C ALA A 308 -7.31 13.04 16.92
N ALA A 309 -8.50 12.74 17.42
CA ALA A 309 -8.76 11.78 18.48
C ALA A 309 -8.37 10.37 18.05
N GLY A 310 -7.25 9.92 18.63
CA GLY A 310 -7.19 8.62 19.29
C GLY A 310 -7.41 7.40 18.41
N GLY A 311 -6.80 7.36 17.23
CA GLY A 311 -6.73 6.15 16.42
C GLY A 311 -8.05 5.69 15.79
N VAL A 312 -7.94 4.76 14.88
CA VAL A 312 -9.00 4.18 14.01
C VAL A 312 -10.10 3.43 14.81
N GLY A 313 -10.06 3.47 16.16
CA GLY A 313 -10.79 2.57 17.04
C GLY A 313 -12.16 3.04 17.52
N ASP A 314 -12.42 4.35 17.59
CA ASP A 314 -13.65 4.90 18.22
C ASP A 314 -14.67 5.44 17.20
N VAL A 315 -14.85 4.72 16.07
CA VAL A 315 -15.81 5.08 15.01
C VAL A 315 -17.26 4.73 15.37
N ALA A 316 -17.59 4.64 16.66
CA ALA A 316 -18.96 4.44 17.14
C ALA A 316 -19.88 5.66 16.90
N SER A 317 -19.38 6.72 16.26
CA SER A 317 -20.14 7.94 16.02
C SER A 317 -21.12 7.77 14.86
N TYR A 318 -22.38 7.46 15.21
CA TYR A 318 -23.59 7.64 14.39
C TYR A 318 -23.83 9.10 13.93
N GLN A 319 -22.88 10.00 14.16
CA GLN A 319 -23.04 11.43 13.91
C GLN A 319 -22.79 11.73 12.43
N TYR A 320 -23.85 12.14 11.75
CA TYR A 320 -23.79 12.82 10.46
C TYR A 320 -22.84 14.04 10.55
N PRO A 321 -21.99 14.32 9.54
CA PRO A 321 -21.97 13.74 8.20
C PRO A 321 -21.06 12.51 8.04
N GLY A 322 -21.00 11.63 9.06
CA GLY A 322 -20.40 10.32 8.91
C GLY A 322 -18.88 10.24 9.08
N ASP A 323 -18.24 11.36 9.39
CA ASP A 323 -16.86 11.39 9.85
C ASP A 323 -16.74 11.37 11.38
N GLY A 324 -17.84 11.59 12.10
CA GLY A 324 -17.89 11.53 13.55
C GLY A 324 -17.34 12.73 14.31
N CYS A 325 -17.10 13.85 13.62
CA CYS A 325 -16.54 15.05 14.24
C CYS A 325 -17.49 16.26 14.21
N GLY A 326 -18.34 16.38 13.18
CA GLY A 326 -19.18 17.57 13.00
C GLY A 326 -18.36 18.87 12.94
N GLY A 327 -17.18 18.80 12.33
CA GLY A 327 -16.18 19.85 12.25
C GLY A 327 -15.26 19.64 11.04
N SER A 328 -14.12 20.32 11.01
CA SER A 328 -13.11 20.21 9.95
C SER A 328 -11.95 19.33 10.37
N TRP A 329 -11.58 18.40 9.50
CA TRP A 329 -10.33 17.66 9.61
C TRP A 329 -9.18 18.48 9.05
N ARG A 330 -8.06 18.48 9.77
CA ARG A 330 -6.84 19.14 9.32
C ARG A 330 -6.19 18.35 8.18
N PRO A 331 -5.37 18.96 7.33
CA PRO A 331 -4.66 18.25 6.27
C PRO A 331 -3.88 17.03 6.76
N GLU A 332 -3.22 17.13 7.91
CA GLU A 332 -2.48 16.05 8.56
C GLU A 332 -3.35 14.88 9.04
N ASP A 333 -4.66 15.10 9.22
CA ASP A 333 -5.61 14.11 9.73
C ASP A 333 -6.51 13.48 8.64
N ILE A 334 -6.29 13.82 7.35
CA ILE A 334 -7.14 13.36 6.23
C ILE A 334 -7.19 11.83 6.14
N GLY A 335 -6.09 11.13 6.46
CA GLY A 335 -6.07 9.67 6.46
C GLY A 335 -7.07 9.07 7.44
N PHE A 336 -7.17 9.64 8.65
CA PHE A 336 -8.16 9.22 9.66
C PHE A 336 -9.58 9.58 9.23
N PHE A 337 -9.76 10.78 8.69
CA PHE A 337 -11.04 11.22 8.12
C PHE A 337 -11.58 10.21 7.10
N LEU A 338 -10.79 9.87 6.08
CA LEU A 338 -11.21 8.97 5.01
C LEU A 338 -11.49 7.56 5.52
N GLN A 339 -10.72 7.07 6.48
CA GLN A 339 -10.99 5.77 7.12
C GLN A 339 -12.34 5.77 7.83
N ARG A 340 -12.65 6.83 8.60
CA ARG A 340 -13.92 6.97 9.31
C ARG A 340 -15.09 7.12 8.34
N GLN A 341 -14.94 7.98 7.32
CA GLN A 341 -15.96 8.17 6.29
C GLN A 341 -16.25 6.87 5.53
N CYS A 342 -15.21 6.14 5.09
CA CYS A 342 -15.36 4.82 4.46
C CYS A 342 -16.15 3.85 5.35
N ALA A 343 -15.76 3.75 6.62
CA ALA A 343 -16.40 2.85 7.57
C ALA A 343 -17.89 3.19 7.76
N TRP A 344 -18.19 4.48 7.90
CA TRP A 344 -19.56 4.96 8.03
C TRP A 344 -20.40 4.71 6.77
N GLN A 345 -19.89 5.05 5.59
CA GLN A 345 -20.60 4.85 4.31
C GLN A 345 -20.95 3.37 4.08
N ARG A 346 -20.00 2.47 4.39
CA ARG A 346 -20.24 1.02 4.31
C ARG A 346 -21.25 0.54 5.33
N PHE A 347 -21.17 1.01 6.58
CA PHE A 347 -22.10 0.62 7.65
C PHE A 347 -23.54 1.03 7.32
N PHE A 348 -23.75 2.27 6.87
CA PHE A 348 -25.09 2.79 6.56
C PHE A 348 -25.54 2.50 5.12
N ARG A 349 -24.69 1.89 4.28
CA ARG A 349 -24.91 1.72 2.84
C ARG A 349 -25.32 3.03 2.15
N ARG A 350 -24.58 4.09 2.44
CA ARG A 350 -24.80 5.43 1.87
C ARG A 350 -23.56 5.89 1.11
N LEU A 351 -23.78 6.41 -0.11
CA LEU A 351 -22.74 7.10 -0.88
C LEU A 351 -23.00 8.59 -0.77
N GLU A 352 -22.28 9.23 0.13
CA GLU A 352 -22.30 10.68 0.28
C GLU A 352 -20.95 11.22 -0.22
N TYR A 353 -20.94 12.39 -0.83
CA TYR A 353 -19.69 13.02 -1.23
C TYR A 353 -18.99 13.57 0.02
N ASN A 354 -17.65 13.53 0.02
CA ASN A 354 -16.86 14.33 0.97
C ASN A 354 -16.64 15.72 0.41
N GLU A 355 -16.47 16.69 1.31
CA GLU A 355 -16.03 18.02 0.92
C GLU A 355 -14.59 18.24 1.38
N PHE A 356 -13.76 18.67 0.45
CA PHE A 356 -12.39 19.11 0.66
C PHE A 356 -12.30 20.59 0.32
N ILE A 357 -11.70 21.38 1.20
CA ILE A 357 -11.53 22.81 0.95
C ILE A 357 -10.14 23.04 0.37
N VAL A 358 -10.08 23.48 -0.88
CA VAL A 358 -8.85 23.84 -1.59
C VAL A 358 -8.54 25.31 -1.30
N ASP A 359 -7.27 25.60 -1.00
CA ASP A 359 -6.77 26.97 -0.84
C ASP A 359 -6.83 27.71 -2.18
N GLY A 360 -7.80 28.62 -2.32
CA GLY A 360 -8.09 29.29 -3.59
C GLY A 360 -6.97 30.20 -4.09
N ASP A 361 -6.26 30.84 -3.15
CA ASP A 361 -5.12 31.69 -3.46
C ASP A 361 -3.97 30.85 -4.00
N ALA A 362 -3.64 29.75 -3.30
CA ALA A 362 -2.59 28.82 -3.72
C ALA A 362 -2.90 28.14 -5.04
N TRP A 363 -4.16 27.76 -5.28
CA TRP A 363 -4.61 27.26 -6.58
C TRP A 363 -4.35 28.31 -7.66
N THR A 364 -4.88 29.51 -7.50
CA THR A 364 -4.83 30.53 -8.54
C THR A 364 -3.39 31.01 -8.83
N SER A 365 -2.56 31.15 -7.79
CA SER A 365 -1.17 31.59 -7.94
C SER A 365 -0.27 30.53 -8.60
N SER A 366 -0.66 29.26 -8.54
CA SER A 366 0.13 28.13 -9.02
C SER A 366 -0.42 27.55 -10.33
N LEU A 367 -1.16 28.34 -11.09
CA LEU A 367 -1.60 27.97 -12.44
C LEU A 367 -0.45 28.17 -13.46
N PRO A 368 -0.32 27.27 -14.46
CA PRO A 368 -1.24 26.17 -14.78
C PRO A 368 -1.00 24.88 -13.98
N ASP A 369 0.07 24.82 -13.18
CA ASP A 369 0.58 23.57 -12.59
C ASP A 369 -0.34 22.90 -11.58
N THR A 370 -1.30 23.63 -11.03
CA THR A 370 -2.31 23.07 -10.11
C THR A 370 -3.29 22.13 -10.81
N ILE A 371 -3.47 22.25 -12.13
CA ILE A 371 -4.44 21.45 -12.88
C ILE A 371 -3.72 20.31 -13.59
N GLU A 372 -4.18 19.09 -13.37
CA GLU A 372 -3.68 17.89 -14.05
C GLU A 372 -4.48 17.54 -15.30
N ALA A 373 -5.79 17.69 -15.22
CA ALA A 373 -6.72 17.41 -16.30
C ALA A 373 -8.02 18.19 -16.08
N PHE A 374 -8.83 18.33 -17.13
CA PHE A 374 -10.23 18.70 -17.02
C PHE A 374 -11.07 17.43 -17.11
N PHE A 375 -12.26 17.42 -16.50
CA PHE A 375 -13.18 16.30 -16.63
C PHE A 375 -14.58 16.74 -17.05
N GLN A 376 -15.35 15.81 -17.61
CA GLN A 376 -16.79 15.94 -17.85
C GLN A 376 -17.50 14.60 -17.57
N ILE A 377 -18.72 14.63 -17.04
CA ILE A 377 -19.52 13.40 -16.81
C ILE A 377 -20.52 13.15 -17.94
N ARG A 378 -21.01 14.22 -18.58
CA ARG A 378 -21.79 14.17 -19.83
C ARG A 378 -21.40 15.34 -20.72
N ASP A 379 -21.82 16.54 -20.30
CA ASP A 379 -21.64 17.78 -21.02
C ASP A 379 -21.16 18.84 -20.02
N GLY A 380 -19.95 19.37 -20.21
CA GLY A 380 -19.42 20.41 -19.32
C GLY A 380 -17.91 20.48 -19.36
N GLY A 381 -17.33 21.61 -18.97
CA GLY A 381 -15.88 21.76 -18.84
C GLY A 381 -15.09 21.86 -20.16
N ALA A 382 -15.60 21.36 -21.29
CA ALA A 382 -14.89 21.42 -22.58
C ALA A 382 -14.55 22.87 -23.02
N ASP A 383 -15.47 23.81 -22.82
CA ASP A 383 -15.24 25.23 -23.16
C ASP A 383 -14.18 25.85 -22.23
N ALA A 384 -14.25 25.54 -20.94
CA ALA A 384 -13.27 25.96 -19.95
C ALA A 384 -11.88 25.37 -20.25
N HIS A 385 -11.82 24.10 -20.65
CA HIS A 385 -10.60 23.41 -21.04
C HIS A 385 -9.96 24.05 -22.28
N ARG A 386 -10.71 24.27 -23.36
CA ARG A 386 -10.18 24.94 -24.56
C ARG A 386 -9.67 26.35 -24.25
N ALA A 387 -10.41 27.09 -23.43
CA ALA A 387 -10.01 28.43 -23.03
C ALA A 387 -8.78 28.42 -22.10
N PHE A 388 -8.64 27.43 -21.21
CA PHE A 388 -7.47 27.20 -20.38
C PHE A 388 -6.23 26.90 -21.22
N LEU A 389 -6.32 25.93 -22.14
CA LEU A 389 -5.22 25.57 -23.05
C LEU A 389 -4.74 26.79 -23.84
N LYS A 390 -5.68 27.58 -24.37
CA LYS A 390 -5.37 28.83 -25.07
C LYS A 390 -4.69 29.86 -24.17
N ALA A 391 -5.18 30.03 -22.94
CA ALA A 391 -4.64 31.02 -22.00
C ALA A 391 -3.19 30.72 -21.59
N PHE A 392 -2.85 29.44 -21.41
CA PHE A 392 -1.52 29.01 -20.97
C PHE A 392 -0.62 28.46 -22.08
N ARG A 393 -1.10 28.44 -23.33
CA ARG A 393 -0.40 27.89 -24.51
C ARG A 393 0.01 26.43 -24.33
N LEU A 394 -0.90 25.64 -23.77
CA LEU A 394 -0.72 24.21 -23.51
C LEU A 394 -1.40 23.37 -24.60
N SER A 395 -0.94 22.14 -24.76
CA SER A 395 -1.56 21.11 -25.58
C SER A 395 -2.53 20.22 -24.78
N GLU A 396 -3.41 19.50 -25.50
CA GLU A 396 -4.29 18.48 -24.90
C GLU A 396 -3.52 17.30 -24.30
N GLU A 397 -2.28 17.08 -24.73
CA GLU A 397 -1.40 16.05 -24.15
C GLU A 397 -0.87 16.43 -22.78
N GLU A 398 -0.64 17.74 -22.56
CA GLU A 398 -0.14 18.27 -21.30
C GLU A 398 -1.23 18.32 -20.23
N VAL A 399 -2.43 18.76 -20.61
CA VAL A 399 -3.62 18.85 -19.75
C VAL A 399 -4.82 18.30 -20.52
N PRO A 400 -5.11 16.99 -20.41
CA PRO A 400 -6.19 16.37 -21.18
C PRO A 400 -7.57 16.75 -20.63
N LEU A 401 -8.57 16.70 -21.52
CA LEU A 401 -9.98 16.57 -21.14
C LEU A 401 -10.32 15.09 -21.07
N VAL A 402 -10.87 14.64 -19.95
CA VAL A 402 -11.26 13.24 -19.74
C VAL A 402 -12.75 13.12 -19.48
N GLU A 403 -13.36 12.05 -19.95
CA GLU A 403 -14.72 11.72 -19.53
C GLU A 403 -14.65 10.90 -18.23
N MET A 404 -15.51 11.25 -17.27
CA MET A 404 -15.71 10.54 -16.02
C MET A 404 -17.03 9.77 -16.05
N ASP A 405 -16.96 8.45 -16.18
CA ASP A 405 -18.11 7.56 -16.00
C ASP A 405 -18.33 7.28 -14.50
N ILE A 406 -19.28 8.00 -13.91
CA ILE A 406 -19.63 7.86 -12.49
C ILE A 406 -20.28 6.51 -12.15
N ARG A 407 -20.52 5.63 -13.11
CA ARG A 407 -21.02 4.26 -12.89
C ARG A 407 -19.91 3.22 -12.95
N ASN A 408 -18.73 3.57 -13.46
CA ASN A 408 -17.61 2.67 -13.59
C ASN A 408 -16.66 2.77 -12.39
N TRP A 409 -16.80 1.84 -11.45
CA TRP A 409 -15.96 1.74 -10.25
C TRP A 409 -14.60 1.08 -10.47
N ASP A 410 -14.26 0.66 -11.68
CA ASP A 410 -12.96 0.05 -11.98
C ASP A 410 -12.00 1.05 -12.63
N ALA A 411 -12.51 1.85 -13.57
CA ALA A 411 -11.73 2.84 -14.31
C ALA A 411 -12.65 3.99 -14.76
N PRO A 412 -13.00 4.93 -13.86
CA PRO A 412 -13.99 5.96 -14.18
C PRO A 412 -13.52 6.95 -15.23
N PHE A 413 -12.21 7.10 -15.46
CA PHE A 413 -11.68 8.07 -16.40
C PHE A 413 -11.37 7.44 -17.76
N ARG A 414 -11.81 8.07 -18.85
CA ARG A 414 -11.47 7.70 -20.23
C ARG A 414 -11.07 8.93 -21.07
N PRO A 415 -10.25 8.76 -22.12
CA PRO A 415 -9.94 9.85 -23.04
C PRO A 415 -11.21 10.30 -23.77
N LEU A 416 -11.28 11.57 -24.12
CA LEU A 416 -12.30 12.15 -25.02
C LEU A 416 -11.77 12.37 -26.43
#